data_AF-A0A830DAM2-F1
#
_entry.id   AF-A0A830DAM2-F1
#
_cell.length_a   1.000
_cell.length_b   1.000
_cell.length_c   1.000
_cell.angle_alpha   90.00
_cell.angle_beta   90.00
_cell.angle_gamma   90.00
#
_symmetry.space_group_name_H-M   'P 1'
#
loop_
_entity.id
_entity.type
_entity.pdbx_description
1 polymer ?
#
loop_
_entity_poly.entity_id
_entity_poly.type
_entity_poly.pdbx_seq_one_letter_code
_entity_poly.pdbx_strand_id
1 'polypeptide(L)'
;MNIQVLKRPRIERAGLVGIRTQPQKLIRKCEVTAILVLYGLPRLLTGAILAHELMHGWLRLNGYRNLAPEVEEGICQVLSHMWFDSEVLPETRHMPSTSSASTSMLSTSSSSSHWSSFKRGGRSSVENKLGEFFMHQIEHDSSPAYGRDYRATMSTVNKYGLCRTLDHIRYTGTFPE
;
A
#
# COMPACT_ATOMS: atom_id res chain seq x y z
N MET A 1 -1.95 -25.63 12.31
CA MET A 1 -0.90 -26.67 12.34
C MET A 1 -0.85 -27.21 13.76
N ASN A 2 -1.24 -28.49 13.96
CA ASN A 2 -1.15 -29.15 15.26
C ASN A 2 0.30 -29.59 15.49
N ILE A 3 0.92 -29.14 16.58
CA ILE A 3 2.24 -29.60 17.00
C ILE A 3 2.04 -30.90 17.77
N GLN A 4 2.33 -32.04 17.15
CA GLN A 4 2.44 -33.32 17.87
C GLN A 4 3.83 -33.44 18.48
N VAL A 5 3.91 -33.44 19.82
CA VAL A 5 5.14 -33.68 20.56
C VAL A 5 5.39 -35.18 20.60
N LEU A 6 6.28 -35.68 19.74
CA LEU A 6 6.51 -37.13 19.54
C LEU A 6 7.26 -37.81 20.70
N LYS A 7 7.84 -37.06 21.63
CA LYS A 7 8.52 -37.62 22.82
C LYS A 7 8.78 -36.52 23.87
N ARG A 8 8.45 -36.81 25.13
CA ARG A 8 8.85 -35.95 26.26
C ARG A 8 10.36 -36.13 26.53
N PRO A 9 11.13 -35.04 26.67
CA PRO A 9 12.54 -35.14 27.04
C PRO A 9 12.68 -35.67 28.48
N ARG A 10 13.69 -36.52 28.70
CA ARG A 10 14.07 -37.02 30.03
C ARG A 10 15.02 -36.00 30.66
N ILE A 11 14.67 -35.52 31.85
CA ILE A 11 15.50 -34.59 32.64
C ILE A 11 16.40 -35.45 33.52
N GLU A 12 17.72 -35.41 33.27
CA GLU A 12 18.73 -35.98 34.15
C GLU A 12 19.57 -34.87 34.79
N ARG A 13 20.27 -35.18 35.89
CA ARG A 13 21.06 -34.23 36.69
C ARG A 13 22.17 -33.48 35.93
N ALA A 14 22.44 -33.83 34.67
CA ALA A 14 23.48 -33.23 33.82
C ALA A 14 22.96 -32.52 32.54
N GLY A 15 21.64 -32.37 32.37
CA GLY A 15 21.04 -31.65 31.22
C GLY A 15 20.06 -32.50 30.39
N LEU A 16 19.40 -31.87 29.41
CA LEU A 16 18.45 -32.56 28.50
C LEU A 16 19.22 -33.34 27.43
N VAL A 17 19.29 -34.67 27.59
CA VAL A 17 19.88 -35.58 26.59
C VAL A 17 18.79 -36.10 25.65
N GLY A 18 19.04 -36.06 24.34
CA GLY A 18 18.14 -36.64 23.31
C GLY A 18 17.21 -35.65 22.59
N ILE A 19 17.45 -34.34 22.68
CA ILE A 19 16.75 -33.35 21.84
C ILE A 19 17.27 -33.47 20.40
N ARG A 20 16.51 -34.15 19.55
CA ARG A 20 16.70 -34.11 18.10
C ARG A 20 15.92 -32.90 17.56
N THR A 21 16.60 -31.77 17.37
CA THR A 21 16.00 -30.57 16.76
C THR A 21 15.75 -30.84 15.28
N GLN A 22 14.48 -30.92 14.88
CA GLN A 22 14.10 -30.93 13.47
C GLN A 22 13.69 -29.50 13.09
N PRO A 23 14.28 -28.88 12.05
CA PRO A 23 13.86 -27.56 11.60
C PRO A 23 12.43 -27.64 11.06
N GLN A 24 11.49 -27.04 11.79
CA GLN A 24 10.11 -26.87 11.33
C GLN A 24 9.97 -25.49 10.68
N LYS A 25 9.48 -25.45 9.44
CA LYS A 25 9.13 -24.20 8.75
C LYS A 25 7.82 -23.68 9.32
N LEU A 26 7.89 -22.76 10.28
CA LEU A 26 6.71 -22.07 10.81
C LEU A 26 6.17 -21.10 9.75
N ILE A 27 5.00 -21.41 9.19
CA ILE A 27 4.28 -20.49 8.31
C ILE A 27 3.56 -19.48 9.19
N ARG A 28 4.15 -18.30 9.41
CA ARG A 28 3.46 -17.18 10.04
C ARG A 28 2.35 -16.69 9.12
N LYS A 29 1.10 -16.75 9.60
CA LYS A 29 -0.04 -16.03 9.05
C LYS A 29 -0.09 -14.66 9.74
N CYS A 30 -0.13 -13.58 8.95
CA CYS A 30 -0.43 -12.25 9.47
C CYS A 30 -1.83 -11.90 9.02
N GLU A 31 -2.64 -11.39 9.95
CA GLU A 31 -3.99 -10.93 9.70
C GLU A 31 -4.04 -9.46 10.11
N VAL A 32 -4.76 -8.65 9.32
CA VAL A 32 -5.09 -7.27 9.67
C VAL A 32 -6.43 -7.34 10.38
N THR A 33 -6.45 -7.08 11.68
CA THR A 33 -7.64 -7.25 12.51
C THR A 33 -8.54 -6.02 12.51
N ALA A 34 -7.95 -4.83 12.44
CA ALA A 34 -8.66 -3.56 12.43
C ALA A 34 -7.85 -2.49 11.70
N ILE A 35 -8.57 -1.53 11.13
CA ILE A 35 -8.04 -0.23 10.70
C ILE A 35 -8.76 0.81 11.55
N LEU A 36 -7.98 1.62 12.28
CA LEU A 36 -8.49 2.61 13.22
C LEU A 36 -8.42 3.99 12.57
N VAL A 37 -9.54 4.69 12.51
CA VAL A 37 -9.60 6.05 11.98
C VAL A 37 -10.31 6.95 12.98
N LEU A 38 -9.71 8.12 13.23
CA LEU A 38 -10.26 9.11 14.16
C LEU A 38 -11.55 9.72 13.61
N TYR A 39 -12.58 9.78 14.45
CA TYR A 39 -13.86 10.42 14.12
C TYR A 39 -13.74 11.95 14.09
N GLY A 40 -14.55 12.60 13.25
CA GLY A 40 -14.68 14.05 13.18
C GLY A 40 -13.71 14.74 12.20
N LEU A 41 -12.91 13.98 11.47
CA LEU A 41 -12.05 14.52 10.41
C LEU A 41 -12.87 14.87 9.15
N PRO A 42 -12.45 15.90 8.37
CA PRO A 42 -13.05 16.19 7.08
C PRO A 42 -13.08 14.96 6.17
N ARG A 43 -14.11 14.83 5.31
CA ARG A 43 -14.26 13.71 4.37
C ARG A 43 -12.98 13.43 3.58
N LEU A 44 -12.34 14.49 3.09
CA LEU A 44 -11.11 14.39 2.32
C LEU A 44 -9.95 13.79 3.14
N LEU A 45 -9.69 14.36 4.31
CA LEU A 45 -8.63 13.85 5.18
C LEU A 45 -8.89 12.41 5.64
N THR A 46 -10.15 12.09 5.97
CA THR A 46 -10.56 10.73 6.36
C THR A 46 -10.26 9.71 5.27
N GLY A 47 -10.61 10.01 4.02
CA GLY A 47 -10.39 9.10 2.91
C GLY A 47 -8.91 8.91 2.58
N ALA A 48 -8.11 9.96 2.71
CA ALA A 48 -6.66 9.89 2.55
C ALA A 48 -5.99 9.02 3.63
N ILE A 49 -6.38 9.20 4.90
CA ILE A 49 -5.94 8.34 6.01
C ILE A 49 -6.36 6.90 5.76
N LEU A 50 -7.60 6.66 5.32
CA LEU A 50 -8.04 5.30 5.00
C LEU A 50 -7.20 4.67 3.89
N ALA A 51 -6.86 5.42 2.84
CA ALA A 51 -6.00 4.92 1.77
C ALA A 51 -4.59 4.56 2.28
N HIS A 52 -4.04 5.38 3.18
CA HIS A 52 -2.77 5.12 3.86
C HIS A 52 -2.82 3.82 4.68
N GLU A 53 -3.79 3.69 5.59
CA GLU A 53 -3.91 2.51 6.46
C GLU A 53 -4.25 1.22 5.69
N LEU A 54 -5.06 1.33 4.63
CA LEU A 54 -5.34 0.20 3.73
C LEU A 54 -4.07 -0.27 3.01
N MET A 55 -3.14 0.64 2.72
CA MET A 55 -1.87 0.26 2.11
C MET A 55 -0.99 -0.54 3.08
N HIS A 56 -0.88 -0.13 4.36
CA HIS A 56 -0.24 -0.94 5.40
C HIS A 56 -0.85 -2.34 5.46
N GLY A 57 -2.19 -2.41 5.50
CA GLY A 57 -2.91 -3.67 5.52
C GLY A 57 -2.62 -4.55 4.30
N TRP A 58 -2.64 -3.95 3.11
CA TRP A 58 -2.37 -4.65 1.86
C TRP A 58 -0.94 -5.20 1.81
N LEU A 59 0.07 -4.41 2.17
CA LEU A 59 1.47 -4.85 2.27
C LEU A 59 1.60 -6.06 3.18
N ARG A 60 0.99 -5.99 4.37
CA ARG A 60 1.04 -7.07 5.37
C ARG A 60 0.41 -8.36 4.86
N LEU A 61 -0.75 -8.27 4.21
CA LEU A 61 -1.46 -9.42 3.66
C LEU A 61 -0.74 -10.04 2.45
N ASN A 62 -0.01 -9.23 1.67
CA ASN A 62 0.73 -9.68 0.48
C ASN A 62 2.15 -10.14 0.77
N GLY A 63 2.56 -10.18 2.03
CA GLY A 63 3.83 -10.78 2.46
C GLY A 63 5.03 -9.86 2.39
N TYR A 64 4.81 -8.54 2.28
CA TYR A 64 5.84 -7.55 2.55
C TYR A 64 6.13 -7.55 4.05
N ARG A 65 7.34 -7.97 4.44
CA ARG A 65 7.70 -8.22 5.85
C ARG A 65 9.00 -7.52 6.19
N ASN A 66 9.04 -6.95 7.39
CA ASN A 66 10.22 -6.27 7.93
C ASN A 66 10.77 -5.20 6.98
N LEU A 67 9.87 -4.46 6.32
CA LEU A 67 10.28 -3.28 5.57
C LEU A 67 10.84 -2.26 6.56
N ALA A 68 11.83 -1.50 6.10
CA ALA A 68 12.27 -0.34 6.84
C ALA A 68 11.07 0.64 6.97
N PRO A 69 10.84 1.28 8.13
CA PRO A 69 9.72 2.21 8.31
C PRO A 69 9.65 3.25 7.20
N GLU A 70 10.79 3.75 6.75
CA GLU A 70 10.91 4.73 5.67
C GLU A 70 10.29 4.23 4.35
N VAL A 71 10.45 2.94 4.04
CA VAL A 71 9.92 2.33 2.82
C VAL A 71 8.42 2.07 2.95
N GLU A 72 7.99 1.58 4.11
CA GLU A 72 6.59 1.27 4.39
C GLU A 72 5.75 2.55 4.45
N GLU A 73 6.19 3.56 5.22
CA GLU A 73 5.52 4.85 5.35
C GLU A 73 5.50 5.63 4.03
N GLY A 74 6.62 5.63 3.30
CA GLY A 74 6.73 6.32 2.02
C GLY A 74 5.71 5.84 1.00
N ILE A 75 5.52 4.52 0.84
CA ILE A 75 4.56 3.98 -0.12
C ILE A 75 3.10 4.15 0.35
N CYS A 76 2.84 4.10 1.67
CA CYS A 76 1.51 4.36 2.22
C CYS A 76 1.10 5.83 2.02
N GLN A 77 2.04 6.76 2.12
CA GLN A 77 1.80 8.17 1.82
C GLN A 77 1.61 8.45 0.33
N VAL A 78 2.30 7.72 -0.55
CA VAL A 78 1.99 7.78 -2.00
C VAL A 78 0.55 7.37 -2.26
N LEU A 79 0.02 6.32 -1.63
CA LEU A 79 -1.40 5.96 -1.79
C LEU A 79 -2.35 7.04 -1.25
N SER A 80 -2.01 7.66 -0.13
CA SER A 80 -2.74 8.82 0.40
C SER A 80 -2.77 9.99 -0.59
N HIS A 81 -1.63 10.30 -1.22
CA HIS A 81 -1.53 11.37 -2.21
C HIS A 81 -2.32 11.04 -3.49
N MET A 82 -2.17 9.82 -4.03
CA MET A 82 -2.95 9.36 -5.19
C MET A 82 -4.46 9.39 -4.94
N TRP A 83 -4.88 9.14 -3.69
CA TRP A 83 -6.28 9.29 -3.29
C TRP A 83 -6.74 10.74 -3.41
N PHE A 84 -5.97 11.69 -2.88
CA PHE A 84 -6.24 13.13 -3.04
C PHE A 84 -6.26 13.55 -4.50
N ASP A 85 -5.30 13.10 -5.32
CA ASP A 85 -5.29 13.40 -6.76
C ASP A 85 -6.59 12.96 -7.42
N SER A 86 -7.09 11.76 -7.10
CA SER A 86 -8.37 11.27 -7.60
C SER A 86 -9.57 12.09 -7.08
N GLU A 87 -9.40 12.75 -5.94
CA GLU A 87 -10.43 13.50 -5.21
C GLU A 87 -10.45 15.00 -5.49
N VAL A 88 -9.34 15.57 -5.97
CA VAL A 88 -9.19 17.00 -6.18
C VAL A 88 -9.14 17.32 -7.67
N LEU A 89 -8.50 16.46 -8.47
CA LEU A 89 -8.41 16.69 -9.90
C LEU A 89 -9.73 16.30 -10.58
N PRO A 90 -10.33 17.21 -11.37
CA PRO A 90 -11.39 16.84 -12.31
C PRO A 90 -10.85 15.79 -13.28
N GLU A 91 -11.74 14.94 -13.78
CA GLU A 91 -11.52 13.86 -14.75
C GLU A 91 -11.08 14.36 -16.16
N THR A 92 -10.19 15.36 -16.22
CA THR A 92 -9.73 16.02 -17.45
C THR A 92 -8.24 15.80 -17.75
N ARG A 93 -7.53 15.00 -16.95
CA ARG A 93 -6.22 14.45 -17.32
C ARG A 93 -6.35 12.96 -17.63
N HIS A 94 -7.01 12.66 -18.75
CA HIS A 94 -6.75 11.41 -19.47
C HIS A 94 -5.23 11.28 -19.62
N MET A 95 -4.66 10.26 -18.98
CA MET A 95 -3.35 9.73 -19.36
C MET A 95 -3.36 9.53 -20.88
N PRO A 96 -2.38 10.03 -21.64
CA PRO A 96 -2.31 9.76 -23.06
C PRO A 96 -2.02 8.27 -23.24
N SER A 97 -3.06 7.46 -23.42
CA SER A 97 -2.94 6.15 -24.02
C SER A 97 -2.49 6.38 -25.46
N THR A 98 -1.21 6.20 -25.70
CA THR A 98 -0.63 6.04 -27.03
C THR A 98 -1.38 4.93 -27.75
N SER A 99 -2.17 5.27 -28.78
CA SER A 99 -2.49 4.44 -29.96
C SER A 99 -3.41 5.20 -30.90
N SER A 100 -2.84 5.80 -31.93
CA SER A 100 -3.55 6.21 -33.14
C SER A 100 -3.75 4.98 -34.01
N ALA A 101 -4.99 4.51 -34.20
CA ALA A 101 -5.45 3.85 -35.43
C ALA A 101 -6.93 3.46 -35.33
N SER A 102 -7.67 3.84 -36.36
CA SER A 102 -9.09 3.64 -36.59
C SER A 102 -9.41 2.18 -37.01
N THR A 103 -10.53 1.62 -36.53
CA THR A 103 -11.63 0.96 -37.29
C THR A 103 -12.41 -0.01 -36.40
N SER A 104 -13.71 -0.04 -36.60
CA SER A 104 -14.73 -0.72 -35.80
C SER A 104 -14.94 -2.20 -36.14
N MET A 105 -15.39 -2.95 -35.13
CA MET A 105 -16.09 -4.25 -35.13
C MET A 105 -15.26 -5.53 -34.97
N LEU A 106 -15.26 -6.09 -33.75
CA LEU A 106 -15.83 -7.41 -33.44
C LEU A 106 -15.79 -7.64 -31.92
N SER A 107 -16.87 -8.18 -31.38
CA SER A 107 -17.07 -8.53 -29.97
C SER A 107 -16.17 -9.68 -29.52
N THR A 108 -15.31 -9.43 -28.53
CA THR A 108 -14.69 -10.49 -27.73
C THR A 108 -14.69 -10.07 -26.26
N SER A 109 -15.44 -10.81 -25.45
CA SER A 109 -15.51 -10.67 -24.01
C SER A 109 -14.13 -10.88 -23.37
N SER A 110 -13.58 -9.81 -22.80
CA SER A 110 -12.48 -9.88 -21.83
C SER A 110 -12.91 -9.06 -20.61
N SER A 111 -13.18 -9.77 -19.53
CA SER A 111 -13.49 -9.21 -18.22
C SER A 111 -12.24 -8.55 -17.64
N SER A 112 -12.00 -7.31 -18.05
CA SER A 112 -11.23 -6.35 -17.27
C SER A 112 -12.19 -5.67 -16.32
N SER A 113 -11.84 -5.67 -15.03
CA SER A 113 -12.58 -4.98 -13.98
C SER A 113 -12.55 -3.48 -14.26
N HIS A 114 -13.52 -3.00 -15.04
CA HIS A 114 -13.87 -1.60 -15.10
C HIS A 114 -14.22 -1.18 -13.68
N TRP A 115 -13.36 -0.37 -13.08
CA TRP A 115 -13.74 0.36 -11.89
C TRP A 115 -14.89 1.26 -12.30
N SER A 116 -16.12 0.87 -11.95
CA SER A 116 -17.32 1.62 -12.25
C SER A 116 -17.11 3.04 -11.74
N SER A 117 -16.99 4.00 -12.67
CA SER A 117 -17.08 5.43 -12.37
C SER A 117 -18.46 5.67 -11.78
N PHE A 118 -18.56 5.53 -10.45
CA PHE A 118 -19.66 6.12 -9.73
C PHE A 118 -19.65 7.59 -10.13
N LYS A 119 -20.80 8.10 -10.62
CA LYS A 119 -21.03 9.54 -10.82
C LYS A 119 -20.76 10.23 -9.49
N ARG A 120 -19.49 10.58 -9.23
CA ARG A 120 -19.08 11.36 -8.07
C ARG A 120 -19.77 12.70 -8.24
N GLY A 121 -20.64 13.03 -7.29
CA GLY A 121 -21.37 14.29 -7.29
C GLY A 121 -20.40 15.46 -7.46
N GLY A 122 -20.83 16.51 -8.16
CA GLY A 122 -20.02 17.69 -8.42
C GLY A 122 -19.39 18.22 -7.13
N ARG A 123 -18.06 18.27 -7.10
CA ARG A 123 -17.29 18.70 -5.92
C ARG A 123 -17.39 20.21 -5.76
N SER A 124 -17.49 20.69 -4.52
CA SER A 124 -17.50 22.12 -4.25
C SER A 124 -16.10 22.73 -4.41
N SER A 125 -16.01 24.01 -4.78
CA SER A 125 -14.72 24.73 -4.85
C SER A 125 -13.97 24.74 -3.50
N VAL A 126 -14.71 24.71 -2.39
CA VAL A 126 -14.14 24.64 -1.03
C VAL A 126 -13.49 23.28 -0.79
N GLU A 127 -14.13 22.18 -1.17
CA GLU A 127 -13.52 20.85 -1.06
C GLU A 127 -12.27 20.72 -1.92
N ASN A 128 -12.26 21.25 -3.14
CA ASN A 128 -11.08 21.21 -3.99
C ASN A 128 -9.90 21.95 -3.35
N LYS A 129 -10.11 23.19 -2.86
CA LYS A 129 -9.08 23.95 -2.14
C LYS A 129 -8.60 23.25 -0.87
N LEU A 130 -9.52 22.61 -0.15
CA LEU A 130 -9.18 21.86 1.06
C LEU A 130 -8.30 20.64 0.73
N GLY A 131 -8.59 19.95 -0.37
CA GLY A 131 -7.76 18.85 -0.84
C GLY A 131 -6.39 19.30 -1.34
N GLU A 132 -6.32 20.40 -2.10
CA GLU A 132 -5.05 21.03 -2.50
C GLU A 132 -4.19 21.39 -1.27
N PHE A 133 -4.81 21.96 -0.23
CA PHE A 133 -4.13 22.26 1.03
C PHE A 133 -3.53 20.99 1.67
N PHE A 134 -4.28 19.89 1.75
CA PHE A 134 -3.76 18.65 2.33
C PHE A 134 -2.67 18.00 1.47
N MET A 135 -2.80 18.03 0.14
CA MET A 135 -1.74 17.56 -0.76
C MET A 135 -0.45 18.34 -0.56
N HIS A 136 -0.55 19.68 -0.53
CA HIS A 136 0.59 20.54 -0.28
C HIS A 136 1.25 20.23 1.07
N GLN A 137 0.46 19.93 2.12
CA GLN A 137 0.99 19.54 3.42
C GLN A 137 1.79 18.23 3.35
N ILE A 138 1.37 17.24 2.57
CA ILE A 138 2.13 15.99 2.37
C ILE A 138 3.42 16.27 1.59
N GLU A 139 3.33 17.04 0.50
CA GLU A 139 4.47 17.32 -0.38
C GLU A 139 5.58 18.13 0.34
N HIS A 140 5.16 19.08 1.17
CA HIS A 140 6.03 19.99 1.90
C HIS A 140 6.25 19.60 3.36
N ASP A 141 5.85 18.40 3.77
CA ASP A 141 6.16 17.89 5.10
C ASP A 141 7.70 17.90 5.28
N SER A 142 8.16 18.48 6.39
CA SER A 142 9.58 18.64 6.72
C SER A 142 10.13 17.47 7.54
N SER A 143 9.25 16.59 8.03
CA SER A 143 9.63 15.42 8.78
C SER A 143 10.43 14.46 7.90
N PRO A 144 11.41 13.74 8.48
CA PRO A 144 12.13 12.69 7.74
C PRO A 144 11.18 11.58 7.28
N ALA A 145 10.41 11.00 8.21
CA ALA A 145 9.58 9.81 7.97
C ALA A 145 8.34 10.07 7.10
N TYR A 146 7.76 11.27 7.14
CA TYR A 146 6.59 11.62 6.34
C TYR A 146 6.95 12.52 5.15
N GLY A 147 7.83 13.50 5.31
CA GLY A 147 8.22 14.36 4.20
C GLY A 147 9.25 13.76 3.24
N ARG A 148 10.42 13.42 3.76
CA ARG A 148 11.57 13.03 2.93
C ARG A 148 11.29 11.72 2.20
N ASP A 149 10.76 10.74 2.91
CA ASP A 149 10.57 9.40 2.39
C ASP A 149 9.44 9.35 1.37
N TYR A 150 8.36 10.12 1.60
CA TYR A 150 7.34 10.37 0.57
C TYR A 150 7.94 10.92 -0.73
N ARG A 151 8.74 11.99 -0.67
CA ARG A 151 9.28 12.61 -1.90
C ARG A 151 10.18 11.67 -2.69
N ALA A 152 11.03 10.90 -2.00
CA ALA A 152 11.85 9.88 -2.64
C ALA A 152 10.96 8.79 -3.28
N THR A 153 9.99 8.27 -2.53
CA THR A 153 9.07 7.23 -3.01
C THR A 153 8.25 7.70 -4.20
N MET A 154 7.67 8.90 -4.12
CA MET A 154 6.85 9.49 -5.16
C MET A 154 7.67 9.73 -6.43
N SER A 155 8.92 10.16 -6.32
CA SER A 155 9.84 10.27 -7.48
C SER A 155 10.05 8.91 -8.15
N THR A 156 10.30 7.87 -7.36
CA THR A 156 10.49 6.50 -7.84
C THR A 156 9.22 5.93 -8.48
N VAL A 157 8.06 6.14 -7.86
CA VAL A 157 6.75 5.72 -8.41
C VAL A 157 6.44 6.45 -9.70
N ASN A 158 6.75 7.75 -9.81
CA ASN A 158 6.60 8.49 -11.06
C ASN A 158 7.55 8.00 -12.16
N LYS A 159 8.76 7.57 -11.80
CA LYS A 159 9.77 7.06 -12.75
C LYS A 159 9.45 5.65 -13.25
N TYR A 160 9.02 4.75 -12.37
CA TYR A 160 8.88 3.32 -12.67
C TYR A 160 7.44 2.80 -12.67
N GLY A 161 6.50 3.56 -12.11
CA GLY A 161 5.12 3.13 -11.84
C GLY A 161 4.98 2.40 -10.50
N LEU A 162 3.77 2.45 -9.93
CA LEU A 162 3.46 1.87 -8.62
C LEU A 162 3.73 0.36 -8.58
N CYS A 163 3.22 -0.40 -9.56
CA CYS A 163 3.36 -1.86 -9.59
C CYS A 163 4.84 -2.30 -9.62
N ARG A 164 5.66 -1.69 -10.49
CA ARG A 164 7.08 -2.04 -10.59
C ARG A 164 7.85 -1.68 -9.32
N THR A 165 7.49 -0.56 -8.70
CA THR A 165 8.08 -0.13 -7.42
C THR A 165 7.76 -1.13 -6.32
N LEU A 166 6.49 -1.58 -6.22
CA LEU A 166 6.07 -2.61 -5.28
C LEU A 166 6.77 -3.96 -5.52
N ASP A 167 6.85 -4.40 -6.78
CA ASP A 167 7.58 -5.63 -7.12
C ASP A 167 9.04 -5.53 -6.68
N HIS A 168 9.71 -4.41 -6.93
CA HIS A 168 11.09 -4.21 -6.48
C HIS A 168 11.20 -4.26 -4.95
N ILE A 169 10.37 -3.51 -4.22
CA ILE A 169 10.33 -3.52 -2.74
C ILE A 169 10.10 -4.94 -2.22
N ARG A 170 9.29 -5.76 -2.90
CA ARG A 170 9.03 -7.14 -2.49
C ARG A 170 10.30 -7.99 -2.50
N TYR A 171 11.20 -7.75 -3.46
CA TYR A 171 12.43 -8.53 -3.61
C TYR A 171 13.61 -7.95 -2.81
N THR A 172 13.72 -6.62 -2.70
CA THR A 172 14.89 -5.95 -2.12
C THR A 172 14.63 -5.32 -0.76
N GLY A 173 13.38 -5.03 -0.43
CA GLY A 173 12.99 -4.27 0.76
C GLY A 173 13.29 -2.78 0.68
N THR A 174 13.76 -2.27 -0.46
CA THR A 174 14.16 -0.87 -0.68
C THR A 174 13.47 -0.28 -1.90
N PHE A 175 13.60 1.03 -2.11
CA PHE A 175 13.16 1.66 -3.36
C PHE A 175 14.16 1.43 -4.50
N PRO A 176 13.69 1.30 -5.75
CA PRO A 176 14.57 1.29 -6.91
C PRO A 176 15.22 2.66 -7.14
N GLU A 177 16.53 2.66 -7.42
CA GLU A 177 17.34 3.83 -7.79
C GLU A 177 17.14 4.23 -9.26
#